data_AF-M5J3Z2-F1
#
_entry.id   AF-M5J3Z2-F1
#
_cell.length_a   1.000
_cell.length_b   1.000
_cell.length_c   1.000
_cell.angle_alpha   90.00
_cell.angle_beta   90.00
_cell.angle_gamma   90.00
#
_symmetry.space_group_name_H-M   'P 1'
#
loop_
_entity.id
_entity.type
_entity.pdbx_description
1 polymer ?
#
loop_
_entity_poly.entity_id
_entity_poly.type
_entity_poly.pdbx_seq_one_letter_code
_entity_poly.pdbx_strand_id
1 'polypeptide(L)' 'PKKLTDDEKKEVAGKVTEANKDKFPEKTEVTVADDGTVTINYPDGSQDTIPGDQVVEAKKDADKTNPT' A
#
# COMPACT_ATOMS: atom_id res chain seq x y z
N PRO A 1 -15.17 3.65 -8.44
CA PRO A 1 -13.82 3.62 -7.83
C PRO A 1 -13.77 2.65 -6.63
N LYS A 2 -12.92 1.61 -6.71
CA LYS A 2 -12.59 0.77 -5.54
C LYS A 2 -11.75 1.65 -4.60
N LYS A 3 -12.18 1.79 -3.34
CA LYS A 3 -11.42 2.44 -2.28
C LYS A 3 -11.03 1.38 -1.26
N LEU A 4 -9.81 1.43 -0.75
CA LEU A 4 -9.37 0.57 0.33
C LEU A 4 -10.13 0.93 1.61
N THR A 5 -10.51 -0.12 2.33
CA THR A 5 -10.97 -0.01 3.72
C THR A 5 -9.81 0.37 4.64
N ASP A 6 -10.10 0.89 5.82
CA ASP A 6 -9.05 1.27 6.77
C ASP A 6 -8.21 0.08 7.24
N ASP A 7 -8.80 -1.12 7.31
CA ASP A 7 -8.08 -2.35 7.59
C ASP A 7 -7.12 -2.72 6.45
N GLU A 8 -7.56 -2.62 5.18
CA GLU A 8 -6.70 -2.86 4.02
C GLU A 8 -5.53 -1.85 3.97
N LYS A 9 -5.78 -0.58 4.28
CA LYS A 9 -4.72 0.44 4.35
C LYS A 9 -3.69 0.11 5.43
N LYS A 10 -4.13 -0.32 6.62
CA LYS A 10 -3.22 -0.71 7.70
C LYS A 10 -2.40 -1.93 7.34
N GLU A 11 -3.01 -2.92 6.69
CA GLU A 11 -2.29 -4.12 6.24
C GLU A 11 -1.22 -3.74 5.21
N VAL A 12 -1.55 -2.89 4.23
CA VAL A 12 -0.60 -2.39 3.23
C VAL A 12 0.54 -1.61 3.90
N ALA A 13 0.24 -0.65 4.77
CA ALA A 13 1.24 0.15 5.47
C ALA A 13 2.18 -0.74 6.31
N GLY A 14 1.60 -1.72 7.02
CA GLY A 14 2.33 -2.69 7.83
C GLY A 14 3.28 -3.53 7.00
N LYS A 15 2.82 -4.10 5.88
CA LYS A 15 3.66 -4.90 4.97
C LYS A 15 4.80 -4.06 4.36
N VAL A 16 4.51 -2.84 3.91
CA VAL A 16 5.53 -1.94 3.35
C VAL A 16 6.59 -1.61 4.42
N THR A 17 6.16 -1.33 5.64
CA THR A 17 7.06 -1.05 6.77
C THR A 17 7.89 -2.28 7.14
N GLU A 18 7.28 -3.46 7.27
CA GLU A 18 7.95 -4.69 7.64
C GLU A 18 8.99 -5.13 6.59
N ALA A 19 8.63 -5.07 5.30
CA ALA A 19 9.51 -5.43 4.20
C ALA A 19 10.74 -4.50 4.08
N ASN A 20 10.63 -3.27 4.57
CA ASN A 20 11.68 -2.25 4.49
C ASN A 20 12.25 -1.83 5.85
N LYS A 21 11.91 -2.54 6.94
CA LYS A 21 12.27 -2.16 8.32
C LYS A 21 13.77 -1.98 8.54
N ASP A 22 14.60 -2.74 7.79
CA ASP A 22 16.06 -2.69 7.88
C ASP A 22 16.69 -1.71 6.88
N LYS A 23 15.87 -1.10 6.00
CA LYS A 23 16.29 -0.13 4.98
C LYS A 23 15.81 1.29 5.27
N PHE A 24 14.70 1.43 6.01
CA PHE A 24 14.17 2.73 6.34
C PHE A 24 15.02 3.43 7.39
N PRO A 25 15.40 4.70 7.16
CA PRO A 25 15.99 5.51 8.20
C PRO A 25 14.99 5.70 9.36
N GLU A 26 15.51 5.97 10.55
CA GLU A 26 14.68 6.27 11.71
C GLU A 26 13.76 7.46 11.41
N LYS A 27 12.50 7.39 11.89
CA LYS A 27 11.43 8.37 11.63
C LYS A 27 10.93 8.44 10.17
N THR A 28 11.14 7.38 9.38
CA THR A 28 10.39 7.21 8.13
C THR A 28 8.90 7.00 8.42
N GLU A 29 8.04 7.72 7.72
CA GLU A 29 6.59 7.62 7.83
C GLU A 29 5.99 7.02 6.56
N VAL A 30 5.14 6.01 6.69
CA VAL A 30 4.46 5.34 5.58
C VAL A 30 2.96 5.60 5.69
N THR A 31 2.38 6.21 4.66
CA THR A 31 0.93 6.49 4.60
C THR A 31 0.31 5.83 3.38
N VAL A 32 -0.97 5.46 3.48
CA VAL A 32 -1.70 4.79 2.40
C VAL A 32 -3.00 5.54 2.15
N ALA A 33 -3.17 6.03 0.92
CA ALA A 33 -4.37 6.73 0.50
C ALA A 33 -5.53 5.76 0.18
N ASP A 34 -6.73 6.30 0.01
CA ASP A 34 -7.94 5.53 -0.32
C ASP A 34 -7.81 4.70 -1.59
N ASP A 35 -7.02 5.15 -2.56
CA ASP A 35 -6.77 4.47 -3.83
C ASP A 35 -5.66 3.41 -3.74
N GLY A 36 -5.08 3.23 -2.56
CA GLY A 36 -3.94 2.34 -2.32
C GLY A 36 -2.58 2.95 -2.62
N THR A 37 -2.51 4.22 -3.04
CA THR A 37 -1.24 4.92 -3.22
C THR A 37 -0.50 4.99 -1.89
N VAL A 38 0.72 4.46 -1.86
CA VAL A 38 1.60 4.50 -0.69
C VAL A 38 2.55 5.66 -0.83
N THR A 39 2.66 6.47 0.21
CA THR A 39 3.59 7.60 0.28
C THR A 39 4.55 7.36 1.43
N ILE A 40 5.85 7.42 1.14
CA ILE A 40 6.93 7.23 2.10
C ILE A 40 7.60 8.58 2.29
N ASN A 41 7.54 9.13 3.50
CA ASN A 41 8.19 10.38 3.86
C ASN A 41 9.44 10.10 4.69
N TYR A 42 10.57 10.60 4.21
CA TYR A 42 11.87 10.41 4.85
C TYR A 42 12.24 11.61 5.73
N PRO A 43 13.09 11.40 6.75
CA PRO A 43 13.50 12.47 7.68
C PRO A 43 14.36 13.57 7.02
N ASP A 44 14.94 13.30 5.86
CA ASP A 44 15.66 14.30 5.06
C ASP A 44 14.71 15.23 4.26
N GLY A 45 13.40 14.99 4.36
CA GLY A 45 12.36 15.72 3.65
C GLY A 45 12.10 15.20 2.23
N SER A 46 12.80 14.16 1.79
CA SER A 46 12.49 13.49 0.54
C SER A 46 11.22 12.63 0.67
N GLN A 47 10.63 12.30 -0.48
CA GLN A 47 9.40 11.52 -0.56
C GLN A 47 9.48 10.55 -1.73
N ASP A 48 9.04 9.32 -1.48
CA ASP A 48 8.74 8.34 -2.51
C ASP A 48 7.25 8.04 -2.58
N THR A 49 6.76 7.71 -3.77
CA THR A 49 5.36 7.36 -4.01
C THR A 49 5.29 6.05 -4.78
N ILE A 50 4.53 5.10 -4.24
CA ILE A 50 4.25 3.82 -4.88
C ILE A 50 2.77 3.82 -5.29
N PRO A 51 2.45 3.84 -6.59
CA PRO A 51 1.09 3.76 -7.08
C PRO A 51 0.35 2.54 -6.54
N GLY A 52 -0.93 2.71 -6.20
CA GLY A 52 -1.72 1.64 -5.60
C GLY A 52 -1.81 0.38 -6.44
N ASP A 53 -1.81 0.49 -7.77
CA ASP A 53 -1.79 -0.66 -8.70
C ASP A 53 -0.53 -1.54 -8.60
N GLN A 54 0.57 -1.02 -8.06
CA GLN A 54 1.78 -1.79 -7.78
C GLN A 54 1.80 -2.42 -6.39
N VAL A 55 0.93 -1.95 -5.50
CA VAL A 55 0.89 -2.34 -4.07
C VAL A 55 -0.25 -3.30 -3.80
N VAL A 56 -1.39 -3.03 -4.41
CA VAL A 56 -2.52 -3.94 -4.46
C VAL A 56 -2.49 -4.62 -5.81
N GLU A 57 -2.15 -5.91 -5.81
CA GLU A 57 -2.78 -6.77 -6.79
C GLU A 57 -4.28 -6.65 -6.50
N ALA A 58 -5.00 -5.86 -7.31
CA ALA A 58 -6.44 -5.96 -7.35
C ALA A 58 -6.69 -7.45 -7.40
N LYS A 59 -7.40 -8.04 -6.40
CA LYS A 59 -7.88 -9.40 -6.50
C LYS A 59 -8.55 -9.41 -7.86
N LYS A 60 -7.85 -9.93 -8.88
CA LYS A 60 -8.35 -10.06 -10.24
C LYS A 60 -9.58 -10.87 -9.97
N ASP A 61 -10.72 -10.19 -10.11
CA ASP A 61 -11.99 -10.65 -9.59
C ASP A 61 -12.01 -12.13 -9.85
N ALA A 62 -12.07 -12.93 -8.77
CA ALA A 62 -12.21 -14.37 -8.88
C ALA A 62 -13.27 -14.54 -9.94
N ASP A 63 -12.83 -14.95 -11.14
CA ASP A 63 -13.65 -14.92 -12.32
C ASP A 63 -14.88 -15.66 -11.88
N LYS A 64 -16.01 -14.94 -11.83
CA LYS A 64 -17.30 -15.55 -11.59
C LYS A 64 -17.48 -16.43 -12.81
N THR A 65 -16.94 -17.65 -12.77
CA THR A 65 -17.48 -18.76 -13.52
C THR A 65 -18.84 -18.97 -12.90
N ASN A 66 -19.80 -18.25 -13.45
CA ASN A 66 -21.21 -18.52 -13.30
C ASN A 66 -21.38 -20.02 -13.59
N PRO A 67 -22.00 -20.81 -12.70
CA PRO A 67 -22.19 -22.23 -12.94
C PRO A 67 -23.08 -22.37 -14.19
N THR A 68 -22.71 -23.29 -15.08
CA THR A 68 -23.63 -23.82 -16.10
C THR A 68 -23.82 -25.31 -15.82
#